data_AF-A0A7S0VBZ7-F1
#
_entry.id   AF-A0A7S0VBZ7-F1
#
_cell.length_a   1.000
_cell.length_b   1.000
_cell.length_c   1.000
_cell.angle_alpha   90.00
_cell.angle_beta   90.00
_cell.angle_gamma   90.00
#
_symmetry.space_group_name_H-M   'P 1'
#
loop_
_entity.id
_entity.type
_entity.pdbx_description
1 polymer ?
#
loop_
_entity_poly.entity_id
_entity_poly.type
_entity_poly.pdbx_seq_one_letter_code
_entity_poly.pdbx_strand_id
1 'polypeptide(L)'
;MSEEIQYLHDELEGITKELEKSIKELGKKKMKPDAKAEKIAAVQDRIQRAKDIYSNFRVELRDVLKEKGRIAYTEWEEKGHAHHKSINKFTKDVETLQQKLEDEEEKAKAGGGPKDKKDVNTWKGSEIIAEAKKVQDQSGASLARTQKIVESCETIGTETNIALRNQTEQMKNTNADIVGVDMRLNRADKVIRDIARRLATDKLILCLVIILIVAIVGVIVASSTNAFGSGSEGGEDDPIDCSLDITQTTRECRAKREAEAQARAEAAGVSV
;
A
#
# COMPACT_ATOMS: atom_id res chain seq x y z
N MET A 1 -5.41 -18.68 -8.48
CA MET A 1 -5.37 -17.24 -8.82
C MET A 1 -4.69 -16.37 -7.75
N SER A 2 -4.98 -16.51 -6.45
CA SER A 2 -4.10 -15.94 -5.37
C SER A 2 -2.61 -16.25 -5.57
N GLU A 3 -2.32 -17.44 -6.09
CA GLU A 3 -0.97 -17.96 -6.29
C GLU A 3 -0.28 -17.33 -7.50
N GLU A 4 -1.02 -16.86 -8.51
CA GLU A 4 -0.45 -16.29 -9.73
C GLU A 4 0.12 -14.89 -9.49
N ILE A 5 -0.63 -14.02 -8.79
CA ILE A 5 -0.10 -12.70 -8.42
C ILE A 5 1.10 -12.82 -7.49
N GLN A 6 1.11 -13.83 -6.62
CA GLN A 6 2.25 -14.11 -5.74
C GLN A 6 3.45 -14.64 -6.53
N TYR A 7 3.24 -15.56 -7.47
CA TYR A 7 4.28 -16.03 -8.37
C TYR A 7 4.91 -14.89 -9.17
N LEU A 8 4.09 -14.01 -9.75
CA LEU A 8 4.58 -12.84 -10.49
C LEU A 8 5.33 -11.85 -9.58
N HIS A 9 4.89 -11.71 -8.33
CA HIS A 9 5.61 -10.89 -7.34
C HIS A 9 7.00 -11.46 -7.03
N ASP A 10 7.09 -12.76 -6.79
CA ASP A 10 8.34 -13.45 -6.46
C ASP A 10 9.30 -13.42 -7.65
N GLU A 11 8.78 -13.59 -8.88
CA GLU A 11 9.56 -13.48 -10.11
C GLU A 11 10.11 -12.05 -10.32
N LEU A 12 9.28 -11.02 -10.11
CA LEU A 12 9.73 -9.62 -10.14
C LEU A 12 10.79 -9.33 -9.06
N GLU A 13 10.61 -9.87 -7.86
CA GLU A 13 11.59 -9.70 -6.79
C GLU A 13 12.93 -10.38 -7.12
N GLY A 14 12.88 -11.57 -7.75
CA GLY A 14 14.07 -12.26 -8.26
C GLY A 14 14.81 -11.42 -9.29
N ILE A 15 14.10 -10.96 -10.33
CA ILE A 15 14.70 -10.17 -11.41
C ILE A 15 15.24 -8.83 -10.89
N THR A 16 14.53 -8.14 -10.01
CA THR A 16 15.00 -6.86 -9.45
C THR A 16 16.27 -7.03 -8.61
N LYS A 17 16.39 -8.10 -7.81
CA LYS A 17 17.62 -8.43 -7.07
C LYS A 17 18.79 -8.74 -8.01
N GLU A 18 18.55 -9.46 -9.09
CA GLU A 18 19.57 -9.75 -10.10
C GLU A 18 20.01 -8.49 -10.85
N LEU A 19 19.07 -7.65 -11.28
CA LEU A 19 19.33 -6.37 -11.92
C LEU A 19 20.17 -5.45 -11.03
N GLU A 20 19.84 -5.36 -9.73
CA GLU A 20 20.61 -4.57 -8.78
C GLU A 20 22.07 -5.03 -8.69
N LYS A 21 22.30 -6.35 -8.66
CA LYS A 21 23.65 -6.93 -8.66
C LYS A 21 24.39 -6.61 -9.97
N SER A 22 23.76 -6.83 -11.12
CA SER A 22 24.37 -6.57 -12.43
C SER A 22 24.71 -5.08 -12.63
N ILE A 23 23.84 -4.16 -12.20
CA ILE A 23 24.08 -2.71 -12.27
C ILE A 23 25.23 -2.30 -11.33
N LYS A 24 25.29 -2.86 -10.11
CA LYS A 24 26.42 -2.65 -9.19
C LYS A 24 27.75 -3.15 -9.78
N GLU A 25 27.74 -4.24 -10.52
CA GLU A 25 28.93 -4.73 -11.22
C GLU A 25 29.35 -3.82 -12.38
N LEU A 26 28.40 -3.33 -13.16
CA LEU A 26 28.63 -2.38 -14.26
C LEU A 26 29.24 -1.07 -13.76
N GLY A 27 28.87 -0.62 -12.55
CA GLY A 27 29.45 0.57 -11.92
C GLY A 27 30.93 0.44 -11.52
N LYS A 28 31.53 -0.77 -11.56
CA LYS A 28 32.95 -0.98 -11.20
C LYS A 28 33.85 -0.56 -12.37
N LYS A 29 34.79 0.37 -12.11
CA LYS A 29 35.74 0.91 -13.11
C LYS A 29 36.61 -0.12 -13.86
N LYS A 30 36.76 -1.36 -13.35
CA LYS A 30 37.75 -2.34 -13.85
C LYS A 30 37.32 -3.14 -15.08
N MET A 31 36.11 -2.97 -15.59
CA MET A 31 35.61 -3.85 -16.66
C MET A 31 36.02 -3.35 -18.06
N LYS A 32 36.44 -4.25 -18.95
CA LYS A 32 36.80 -3.92 -20.34
C LYS A 32 35.59 -3.31 -21.07
N PRO A 33 35.78 -2.34 -21.98
CA PRO A 33 34.68 -1.67 -22.68
C PRO A 33 33.75 -2.65 -23.41
N ASP A 34 34.30 -3.61 -24.17
CA ASP A 34 33.52 -4.67 -24.84
C ASP A 34 32.65 -5.47 -23.86
N ALA A 35 33.23 -5.87 -22.71
CA ALA A 35 32.51 -6.63 -21.69
C ALA A 35 31.47 -5.77 -20.94
N LYS A 36 31.66 -4.45 -20.87
CA LYS A 36 30.66 -3.52 -20.32
C LYS A 36 29.46 -3.41 -21.25
N ALA A 37 29.69 -3.25 -22.55
CA ALA A 37 28.61 -3.15 -23.53
C ALA A 37 27.77 -4.44 -23.58
N GLU A 38 28.40 -5.62 -23.59
CA GLU A 38 27.68 -6.91 -23.55
C GLU A 38 26.83 -7.06 -22.29
N LYS A 39 27.38 -6.71 -21.11
CA LYS A 39 26.61 -6.75 -19.86
C LYS A 39 25.47 -5.73 -19.86
N ILE A 40 25.64 -4.55 -20.45
CA ILE A 40 24.56 -3.55 -20.57
C ILE A 40 23.42 -4.10 -21.41
N ALA A 41 23.69 -4.72 -22.56
CA ALA A 41 22.67 -5.36 -23.40
C ALA A 41 21.92 -6.46 -22.63
N ALA A 42 22.63 -7.31 -21.88
CA ALA A 42 22.01 -8.34 -21.06
C ALA A 42 21.13 -7.75 -19.93
N VAL A 43 21.53 -6.62 -19.35
CA VAL A 43 20.74 -5.92 -18.33
C VAL A 43 19.50 -5.26 -18.96
N GLN A 44 19.61 -4.68 -20.15
CA GLN A 44 18.45 -4.12 -20.87
C GLN A 44 17.40 -5.18 -21.19
N ASP A 45 17.82 -6.35 -21.68
CA ASP A 45 16.91 -7.47 -21.95
C ASP A 45 16.20 -7.98 -20.67
N ARG A 46 16.91 -8.03 -19.55
CA ARG A 46 16.32 -8.36 -18.24
C ARG A 46 15.35 -7.29 -17.75
N ILE A 47 15.64 -6.00 -17.98
CA ILE A 47 14.71 -4.90 -17.68
C ILE A 47 13.44 -5.04 -18.52
N GLN A 48 13.57 -5.42 -19.80
CA GLN A 48 12.41 -5.63 -20.66
C GLN A 48 11.54 -6.78 -20.16
N ARG A 49 12.15 -7.91 -19.81
CA ARG A 49 11.44 -9.04 -19.17
C ARG A 49 10.72 -8.62 -17.88
N ALA A 50 11.37 -7.82 -17.03
CA ALA A 50 10.75 -7.29 -15.82
C ALA A 50 9.51 -6.43 -16.12
N LYS A 51 9.54 -5.64 -17.19
CA LYS A 51 8.40 -4.83 -17.63
C LYS A 51 7.25 -5.69 -18.14
N ASP A 52 7.54 -6.76 -18.88
CA ASP A 52 6.51 -7.67 -19.39
C ASP A 52 5.81 -8.40 -18.24
N ILE A 53 6.58 -8.90 -17.27
CA ILE A 53 6.04 -9.52 -16.05
C ILE A 53 5.24 -8.49 -15.23
N TYR A 54 5.71 -7.24 -15.11
CA TYR A 54 4.95 -6.19 -14.45
C TYR A 54 3.63 -5.86 -15.17
N SER A 55 3.61 -5.92 -16.50
CA SER A 55 2.36 -5.79 -17.27
C SER A 55 1.38 -6.91 -16.92
N ASN A 56 1.84 -8.16 -16.85
CA ASN A 56 1.03 -9.29 -16.41
C ASN A 56 0.56 -9.11 -14.96
N PHE A 57 1.44 -8.67 -14.05
CA PHE A 57 1.10 -8.38 -12.65
C PHE A 57 -0.04 -7.36 -12.54
N ARG A 58 -0.06 -6.34 -13.41
CA ARG A 58 -1.16 -5.36 -13.47
C ARG A 58 -2.48 -5.96 -13.96
N VAL A 59 -2.43 -6.94 -14.87
CA VAL A 59 -3.63 -7.65 -15.32
C VAL A 59 -4.21 -8.46 -14.14
N GLU A 60 -3.36 -9.18 -13.42
CA GLU A 60 -3.76 -9.98 -12.25
C GLU A 60 -4.30 -9.14 -11.09
N LEU A 61 -3.78 -7.91 -10.90
CA LEU A 61 -4.33 -6.97 -9.91
C LEU A 61 -5.83 -6.72 -10.09
N ARG A 62 -6.32 -6.67 -11.34
CA ARG A 62 -7.75 -6.48 -11.62
C ARG A 62 -8.58 -7.70 -11.19
N ASP A 63 -8.03 -8.90 -11.27
CA ASP A 63 -8.73 -10.11 -10.86
C ASP A 63 -8.67 -10.29 -9.34
N VAL A 64 -7.58 -9.88 -8.69
CA VAL A 64 -7.53 -9.72 -7.23
C VAL A 64 -8.62 -8.80 -6.71
N LEU A 65 -8.88 -7.67 -7.38
CA LEU A 65 -9.96 -6.76 -6.99
C LEU A 65 -11.34 -7.43 -7.06
N LYS A 66 -11.58 -8.28 -8.06
CA LYS A 66 -12.86 -8.99 -8.23
C LYS A 66 -13.06 -10.10 -7.21
N GLU A 67 -12.01 -10.88 -6.93
CA GLU A 67 -12.11 -12.09 -6.11
C GLU A 67 -11.90 -11.85 -4.61
N LYS A 68 -10.86 -11.09 -4.27
CA LYS A 68 -10.43 -10.87 -2.87
C LYS A 68 -10.88 -9.53 -2.31
N GLY A 69 -11.35 -8.62 -3.16
CA GLY A 69 -11.81 -7.29 -2.78
C GLY A 69 -10.67 -6.29 -2.56
N ARG A 70 -11.05 -5.11 -2.05
CA ARG A 70 -10.21 -3.90 -2.04
C ARG A 70 -8.98 -3.97 -1.15
N ILE A 71 -9.09 -4.59 0.02
CA ILE A 71 -7.99 -4.64 1.00
C ILE A 71 -6.79 -5.41 0.42
N ALA A 72 -7.06 -6.57 -0.18
CA ALA A 72 -6.03 -7.34 -0.86
C ALA A 72 -5.49 -6.60 -2.08
N TYR A 73 -6.36 -5.96 -2.87
CA TYR A 73 -5.94 -5.15 -4.03
C TYR A 73 -4.93 -4.07 -3.63
N THR A 74 -5.21 -3.27 -2.60
CA THR A 74 -4.33 -2.18 -2.16
C THR A 74 -2.96 -2.68 -1.70
N GLU A 75 -2.92 -3.84 -1.04
CA GLU A 75 -1.65 -4.45 -0.61
C GLU A 75 -0.78 -4.86 -1.81
N TRP A 76 -1.37 -5.50 -2.80
CA TRP A 76 -0.66 -5.93 -4.00
C TRP A 76 -0.29 -4.77 -4.93
N GLU A 77 -1.13 -3.73 -4.98
CA GLU A 77 -0.87 -2.50 -5.72
C GLU A 77 0.36 -1.77 -5.17
N GLU A 78 0.50 -1.67 -3.83
CA GLU A 78 1.68 -1.09 -3.20
C GLU A 78 2.96 -1.86 -3.57
N LYS A 79 2.92 -3.20 -3.53
CA LYS A 79 4.04 -4.06 -3.96
C LYS A 79 4.36 -3.86 -5.44
N GLY A 80 3.34 -3.79 -6.30
CA GLY A 80 3.49 -3.50 -7.73
C GLY A 80 4.16 -2.15 -7.98
N HIS A 81 3.75 -1.10 -7.26
CA HIS A 81 4.37 0.22 -7.35
C HIS A 81 5.84 0.21 -6.93
N ALA A 82 6.20 -0.52 -5.89
CA ALA A 82 7.59 -0.67 -5.46
C ALA A 82 8.47 -1.32 -6.55
N HIS A 83 7.97 -2.38 -7.20
CA HIS A 83 8.65 -3.03 -8.32
C HIS A 83 8.79 -2.09 -9.52
N HIS A 84 7.72 -1.39 -9.90
CA HIS A 84 7.74 -0.43 -11.00
C HIS A 84 8.74 0.71 -10.77
N LYS A 85 8.78 1.26 -9.55
CA LYS A 85 9.74 2.29 -9.16
C LYS A 85 11.18 1.79 -9.30
N SER A 86 11.45 0.55 -8.90
CA SER A 86 12.77 -0.08 -9.05
C SER A 86 13.14 -0.29 -10.52
N ILE A 87 12.22 -0.80 -11.35
CA ILE A 87 12.43 -0.99 -12.80
C ILE A 87 12.75 0.36 -13.48
N ASN A 88 12.02 1.43 -13.15
CA ASN A 88 12.26 2.75 -13.70
C ASN A 88 13.61 3.34 -13.27
N LYS A 89 14.02 3.09 -12.01
CA LYS A 89 15.35 3.47 -11.53
C LYS A 89 16.44 2.74 -12.31
N PHE A 90 16.34 1.42 -12.43
CA PHE A 90 17.30 0.60 -13.17
C PHE A 90 17.40 0.98 -14.64
N THR A 91 16.27 1.33 -15.27
CA THR A 91 16.26 1.83 -16.65
C THR A 91 17.11 3.10 -16.79
N LYS A 92 16.90 4.09 -15.92
CA LYS A 92 17.70 5.34 -15.91
C LYS A 92 19.17 5.11 -15.60
N ASP A 93 19.46 4.21 -14.66
CA ASP A 93 20.84 3.86 -14.28
C ASP A 93 21.59 3.26 -15.48
N VAL A 94 20.93 2.40 -16.24
CA VAL A 94 21.50 1.77 -17.45
C VAL A 94 21.67 2.78 -18.58
N GLU A 95 20.68 3.64 -18.84
CA GLU A 95 20.80 4.73 -19.83
C GLU A 95 21.99 5.65 -19.52
N THR A 96 22.16 6.01 -18.24
CA THR A 96 23.29 6.85 -17.80
C THR A 96 24.62 6.13 -17.96
N LEU A 97 24.68 4.81 -17.71
CA LEU A 97 25.88 4.00 -17.92
C LEU A 97 26.22 3.85 -19.40
N GLN A 98 25.20 3.75 -20.26
CA GLN A 98 25.37 3.67 -21.71
C GLN A 98 25.96 4.97 -22.27
N GLN A 99 25.40 6.12 -21.91
CA GLN A 99 25.92 7.44 -22.33
C GLN A 99 27.39 7.63 -21.93
N LYS A 100 27.77 7.19 -20.72
CA LYS A 100 29.17 7.25 -20.27
C LYS A 100 30.10 6.39 -21.10
N LEU A 101 29.64 5.26 -21.64
CA LEU A 101 30.45 4.44 -22.53
C LEU A 101 30.61 5.11 -23.89
N GLU A 102 29.54 5.67 -24.45
CA GLU A 102 29.58 6.41 -25.72
C GLU A 102 30.57 7.59 -25.64
N ASP A 103 30.54 8.36 -24.54
CA ASP A 103 31.48 9.45 -24.26
C ASP A 103 32.95 8.96 -24.11
N GLU A 104 33.16 7.80 -23.47
CA GLU A 104 34.50 7.21 -23.30
C GLU A 104 35.04 6.68 -24.64
N GLU A 105 34.19 6.12 -25.50
CA GLU A 105 34.57 5.64 -26.83
C GLU A 105 34.90 6.77 -27.79
N GLU A 106 34.11 7.86 -27.80
CA GLU A 106 34.38 9.03 -28.62
C GLU A 106 35.72 9.68 -28.23
N LYS A 107 35.99 9.77 -26.93
CA LYS A 107 37.29 10.25 -26.41
C LYS A 107 38.45 9.32 -26.76
N ALA A 108 38.23 8.00 -26.78
CA ALA A 108 39.25 7.04 -27.20
C ALA A 108 39.54 7.11 -28.71
N LYS A 109 38.52 7.42 -29.54
CA LYS A 109 38.70 7.70 -30.97
C LYS A 109 39.45 9.02 -31.22
N ALA A 110 39.26 10.03 -30.35
CA ALA A 110 39.91 11.34 -30.46
C ALA A 110 41.32 11.41 -29.80
N GLY A 111 41.64 10.51 -28.86
CA GLY A 111 42.90 10.51 -28.10
C GLY A 111 43.61 9.16 -28.16
N GLY A 112 44.69 9.09 -28.95
CA GLY A 112 45.32 7.84 -29.36
C GLY A 112 45.93 6.95 -28.25
N GLY A 113 45.89 5.64 -28.54
CA GLY A 113 46.91 4.64 -28.21
C GLY A 113 47.01 4.16 -26.74
N PRO A 114 46.94 2.85 -26.46
CA PRO A 114 47.17 2.30 -25.12
C PRO A 114 48.55 2.69 -24.56
N LYS A 115 48.55 3.26 -23.35
CA LYS A 115 49.76 3.43 -22.52
C LYS A 115 50.06 2.13 -21.77
N ASP A 116 50.49 1.10 -22.49
CA ASP A 116 51.00 -0.09 -21.82
C ASP A 116 52.41 0.17 -21.28
N LYS A 117 52.51 0.09 -19.95
CA LYS A 117 53.74 0.21 -19.19
C LYS A 117 54.55 -1.09 -19.33
N LYS A 118 55.29 -1.21 -20.43
CA LYS A 118 56.49 -2.05 -20.50
C LYS A 118 57.61 -1.20 -21.11
N ASP A 119 58.79 -1.26 -20.50
CA ASP A 119 59.94 -0.48 -20.89
C ASP A 119 60.27 -0.66 -22.38
N VAL A 120 60.05 0.41 -23.14
CA VAL A 120 60.32 0.55 -24.58
C VAL A 120 61.78 0.24 -24.95
N ASN A 121 62.69 0.25 -23.98
CA ASN A 121 64.13 0.06 -24.19
C ASN A 121 64.57 -1.37 -24.55
N THR A 122 63.66 -2.35 -24.64
CA THR A 122 64.02 -3.75 -24.98
C THR A 122 63.55 -4.18 -26.37
N TRP A 123 62.74 -3.39 -27.06
CA TRP A 123 62.15 -3.79 -28.33
C TRP A 123 62.91 -3.21 -29.53
N LYS A 124 63.12 -4.03 -30.57
CA LYS A 124 63.56 -3.51 -31.88
C LYS A 124 62.40 -2.73 -32.51
N GLY A 125 62.68 -1.60 -33.16
CA GLY A 125 61.65 -0.72 -33.74
C GLY A 125 60.66 -1.43 -34.70
N SER A 126 61.11 -2.47 -35.41
CA SER A 126 60.24 -3.30 -36.25
C SER A 126 59.25 -4.15 -35.46
N GLU A 127 59.63 -4.59 -34.27
CA GLU A 127 58.83 -5.41 -33.37
C GLU A 127 57.75 -4.55 -32.70
N ILE A 128 58.08 -3.30 -32.35
CA ILE A 128 57.12 -2.32 -31.83
C ILE A 128 56.04 -2.03 -32.86
N ILE A 129 56.41 -1.81 -34.13
CA ILE A 129 55.44 -1.52 -35.19
C ILE A 129 54.53 -2.73 -35.44
N ALA A 130 55.07 -3.95 -35.44
CA ALA A 130 54.29 -5.16 -35.63
C ALA A 130 53.29 -5.38 -34.48
N GLU A 131 53.71 -5.20 -33.23
CA GLU A 131 52.81 -5.34 -32.07
C GLU A 131 51.84 -4.17 -31.98
N ALA A 132 52.25 -2.94 -32.30
CA ALA A 132 51.35 -1.79 -32.37
C ALA A 132 50.25 -2.00 -33.41
N LYS A 133 50.59 -2.52 -34.61
CA LYS A 133 49.62 -2.85 -35.65
C LYS A 133 48.66 -3.93 -35.18
N LYS A 134 49.17 -4.99 -34.53
CA LYS A 134 48.34 -6.07 -33.96
C LYS A 134 47.39 -5.56 -32.87
N VAL A 135 47.87 -4.70 -31.97
CA VAL A 135 47.03 -4.07 -30.94
C VAL A 135 45.99 -3.16 -31.58
N GLN A 136 46.36 -2.39 -32.60
CA GLN A 136 45.44 -1.52 -33.34
C GLN A 136 44.37 -2.32 -34.08
N ASP A 137 44.73 -3.41 -34.74
CA ASP A 137 43.78 -4.30 -35.43
C ASP A 137 42.83 -4.96 -34.43
N GLN A 138 43.34 -5.39 -33.27
CA GLN A 138 42.53 -5.93 -32.17
C GLN A 138 41.59 -4.88 -31.58
N SER A 139 42.08 -3.67 -31.34
CA SER A 139 41.27 -2.54 -30.85
C SER A 139 40.21 -2.13 -31.86
N GLY A 140 40.53 -2.09 -33.16
CA GLY A 140 39.58 -1.77 -34.23
C GLY A 140 38.46 -2.81 -34.33
N ALA A 141 38.81 -4.09 -34.25
CA ALA A 141 37.83 -5.18 -34.24
C ALA A 141 36.93 -5.14 -32.98
N SER A 142 37.51 -4.84 -31.82
CA SER A 142 36.76 -4.62 -30.57
C SER A 142 35.81 -3.44 -30.68
N LEU A 143 36.29 -2.31 -31.18
CA LEU A 143 35.51 -1.09 -31.35
C LEU A 143 34.34 -1.29 -32.31
N ALA A 144 34.55 -1.99 -33.44
CA ALA A 144 33.48 -2.31 -34.38
C ALA A 144 32.37 -3.18 -33.76
N ARG A 145 32.74 -4.13 -32.88
CA ARG A 145 31.76 -4.93 -32.13
C ARG A 145 30.99 -4.09 -31.13
N THR A 146 31.68 -3.25 -30.36
CA THR A 146 31.04 -2.40 -29.35
C THR A 146 30.11 -1.39 -30.00
N GLN A 147 30.51 -0.79 -31.13
CA GLN A 147 29.66 0.11 -31.90
C GLN A 147 28.34 -0.55 -32.31
N LYS A 148 28.39 -1.80 -32.80
CA LYS A 148 27.17 -2.55 -33.16
C LYS A 148 26.28 -2.83 -31.94
N ILE A 149 26.87 -3.14 -30.79
CA ILE A 149 26.13 -3.38 -29.56
C ILE A 149 25.46 -2.08 -29.09
N VAL A 150 26.19 -0.96 -29.13
CA VAL A 150 25.69 0.37 -28.76
C VAL A 150 24.51 0.78 -29.65
N GLU A 151 24.61 0.62 -30.97
CA GLU A 151 23.52 0.92 -31.91
C GLU A 151 22.26 0.08 -31.62
N SER A 152 22.46 -1.21 -31.30
CA SER A 152 21.35 -2.07 -30.84
C SER A 152 20.77 -1.60 -29.51
N CYS A 153 21.60 -1.17 -28.56
CA CYS A 153 21.16 -0.66 -27.27
C CYS A 153 20.43 0.69 -27.39
N GLU A 154 20.84 1.55 -28.33
CA GLU A 154 20.15 2.80 -28.65
C GLU A 154 18.73 2.51 -29.16
N THR A 155 18.60 1.59 -30.11
CA THR A 155 17.30 1.17 -30.66
C THR A 155 16.39 0.63 -29.54
N ILE A 156 16.89 -0.32 -28.73
CA ILE A 156 16.14 -0.89 -27.59
C ILE A 156 15.78 0.20 -26.56
N GLY A 157 16.69 1.16 -26.33
CA GLY A 157 16.49 2.28 -25.43
C GLY A 157 15.36 3.21 -25.90
N THR A 158 15.30 3.54 -27.19
CA THR A 158 14.23 4.37 -27.75
C THR A 158 12.87 3.68 -27.65
N GLU A 159 12.77 2.40 -28.01
CA GLU A 159 11.56 1.60 -27.87
C GLU A 159 11.13 1.50 -26.41
N THR A 160 12.10 1.30 -25.51
CA THR A 160 11.90 1.29 -24.06
C THR A 160 11.32 2.61 -23.55
N ASN A 161 11.83 3.76 -24.01
CA ASN A 161 11.37 5.07 -23.57
C ASN A 161 9.91 5.32 -24.00
N ILE A 162 9.58 4.96 -25.25
CA ILE A 162 8.21 5.03 -25.76
C ILE A 162 7.29 4.11 -24.96
N ALA A 163 7.71 2.86 -24.71
CA ALA A 163 6.96 1.91 -23.91
C ALA A 163 6.73 2.41 -22.46
N LEU A 164 7.73 3.03 -21.84
CA LEU A 164 7.61 3.61 -20.50
C LEU A 164 6.64 4.78 -20.45
N ARG A 165 6.63 5.65 -21.47
CA ARG A 165 5.64 6.72 -21.59
C ARG A 165 4.23 6.16 -21.69
N ASN A 166 4.04 5.17 -22.55
CA ASN A 166 2.75 4.49 -22.72
C ASN A 166 2.32 3.77 -21.43
N GLN A 167 3.23 3.08 -20.74
CA GLN A 167 2.94 2.43 -19.46
C GLN A 167 2.59 3.45 -18.35
N THR A 168 3.28 4.59 -18.30
CA THR A 168 3.01 5.68 -17.35
C THR A 168 1.63 6.30 -17.61
N GLU A 169 1.25 6.48 -18.87
CA GLU A 169 -0.07 6.98 -19.25
C GLU A 169 -1.18 5.96 -18.91
N GLN A 170 -0.94 4.68 -19.19
CA GLN A 170 -1.84 3.61 -18.76
C GLN A 170 -1.97 3.51 -17.23
N MET A 171 -0.93 3.87 -16.45
CA MET A 171 -1.07 3.97 -14.99
C MET A 171 -1.99 5.12 -14.58
N LYS A 172 -1.89 6.29 -15.24
CA LYS A 172 -2.81 7.41 -14.99
C LYS A 172 -4.26 7.03 -15.29
N ASN A 173 -4.49 6.30 -16.39
CA ASN A 173 -5.84 5.90 -16.79
C ASN A 173 -6.40 4.73 -15.96
N THR A 174 -5.57 3.76 -15.56
CA THR A 174 -6.02 2.68 -14.65
C THR A 174 -6.42 3.25 -13.28
N ASN A 175 -5.73 4.28 -12.79
CA ASN A 175 -6.13 4.96 -11.56
C ASN A 175 -7.51 5.64 -11.71
N ALA A 176 -7.83 6.18 -12.89
CA ALA A 176 -9.13 6.81 -13.15
C ALA A 176 -10.29 5.79 -13.20
N ASP A 177 -10.08 4.60 -13.77
CA ASP A 177 -11.11 3.54 -13.80
C ASP A 177 -11.39 2.93 -12.42
N ILE A 178 -10.45 3.04 -11.47
CA ILE A 178 -10.62 2.57 -10.07
C ILE A 178 -11.48 3.54 -9.25
N VAL A 179 -11.51 4.85 -9.56
CA VAL A 179 -12.39 5.83 -8.90
C VAL A 179 -13.87 5.51 -9.15
N GLY A 180 -14.21 4.93 -10.32
CA GLY A 180 -15.56 4.46 -10.62
C GLY A 180 -16.02 3.27 -9.74
N VAL A 181 -15.08 2.43 -9.30
CA VAL A 181 -15.32 1.30 -8.40
C VAL A 181 -15.32 1.74 -6.93
N ASP A 182 -14.68 2.86 -6.62
CA ASP A 182 -14.64 3.52 -5.29
C ASP A 182 -16.01 3.92 -4.77
N MET A 183 -16.89 4.37 -5.66
CA MET A 183 -18.24 4.77 -5.28
C MET A 183 -19.14 3.56 -4.93
N ARG A 184 -18.91 2.41 -5.58
CA ARG A 184 -19.68 1.17 -5.31
C ARG A 184 -19.16 0.43 -4.08
N LEU A 185 -17.85 0.49 -3.81
CA LEU A 185 -17.25 -0.15 -2.64
C LEU A 185 -17.39 0.67 -1.34
N ASN A 186 -17.35 2.01 -1.39
CA ASN A 186 -17.73 2.83 -0.22
C ASN A 186 -19.18 2.58 0.22
N ARG A 187 -20.06 2.25 -0.74
CA ARG A 187 -21.44 1.85 -0.43
C ARG A 187 -21.49 0.46 0.20
N ALA A 188 -20.68 -0.49 -0.27
CA ALA A 188 -20.56 -1.81 0.32
C ALA A 188 -19.96 -1.76 1.74
N ASP A 189 -18.93 -0.96 1.98
CA ASP A 189 -18.35 -0.73 3.32
C ASP A 189 -19.35 -0.09 4.26
N LYS A 190 -20.16 0.86 3.79
CA LYS A 190 -21.25 1.43 4.58
C LYS A 190 -22.28 0.36 4.97
N VAL A 191 -22.62 -0.53 4.04
CA VAL A 191 -23.51 -1.67 4.29
C VAL A 191 -22.89 -2.65 5.28
N ILE A 192 -21.61 -2.98 5.16
CA ILE A 192 -20.90 -3.86 6.12
C ILE A 192 -20.86 -3.21 7.51
N ARG A 193 -20.59 -1.89 7.59
CA ARG A 193 -20.57 -1.13 8.85
C ARG A 193 -21.97 -1.01 9.48
N ASP A 194 -23.02 -1.03 8.67
CA ASP A 194 -24.41 -1.11 9.12
C ASP A 194 -24.78 -2.52 9.59
N ILE A 195 -24.33 -3.57 8.90
CA ILE A 195 -24.50 -4.97 9.33
C ILE A 195 -23.76 -5.20 10.66
N ALA A 196 -22.52 -4.72 10.80
CA ALA A 196 -21.74 -4.82 12.03
C ALA A 196 -22.43 -4.12 13.22
N ARG A 197 -23.01 -2.94 13.00
CA ARG A 197 -23.81 -2.25 14.03
C ARG A 197 -25.07 -3.01 14.41
N ARG A 198 -25.78 -3.59 13.44
CA ARG A 198 -26.96 -4.42 13.71
C ARG A 198 -26.62 -5.69 14.50
N LEU A 199 -25.48 -6.30 14.23
CA LEU A 199 -24.98 -7.45 15.01
C LEU A 199 -24.59 -7.03 16.44
N ALA A 200 -23.99 -5.86 16.63
CA ALA A 200 -23.69 -5.34 17.96
C ALA A 200 -24.97 -5.07 18.77
N THR A 201 -26.01 -4.49 18.16
CA THR A 201 -27.30 -4.28 18.84
C THR A 201 -28.00 -5.60 19.16
N ASP A 202 -27.92 -6.60 18.30
CA ASP A 202 -28.46 -7.94 18.56
C ASP A 202 -27.80 -8.57 19.80
N LYS A 203 -26.48 -8.43 19.95
CA LYS A 203 -25.75 -8.88 21.15
C LYS A 203 -26.12 -8.10 22.41
N LEU A 204 -26.38 -6.80 22.30
CA LEU A 204 -26.84 -5.97 23.42
C LEU A 204 -28.25 -6.40 23.87
N ILE A 205 -29.18 -6.57 22.93
CA ILE A 205 -30.55 -7.03 23.22
C ILE A 205 -30.51 -8.41 23.89
N LEU A 206 -29.68 -9.34 23.39
CA LEU A 206 -29.50 -10.64 24.02
C LEU A 206 -29.02 -10.53 25.48
N CYS A 207 -28.09 -9.62 25.77
CA CYS A 207 -27.60 -9.38 27.14
C CYS A 207 -28.73 -8.87 28.06
N LEU A 208 -29.54 -7.92 27.60
CA LEU A 208 -30.68 -7.38 28.37
C LEU A 208 -31.72 -8.46 28.68
N VAL A 209 -32.02 -9.33 27.72
CA VAL A 209 -32.97 -10.45 27.93
C VAL A 209 -32.45 -11.42 28.99
N ILE A 210 -31.16 -11.74 28.99
CA ILE A 210 -30.54 -12.61 30.01
C ILE A 210 -30.65 -11.98 31.41
N ILE A 211 -30.35 -10.69 31.55
CA ILE A 211 -30.47 -9.96 32.82
C ILE A 211 -31.91 -10.01 33.34
N LEU A 212 -32.89 -9.82 32.46
CA LEU A 212 -34.32 -9.87 32.80
C LEU A 212 -34.70 -11.25 33.35
N ILE A 213 -34.28 -12.33 32.68
CA ILE A 213 -34.56 -13.71 33.13
C ILE A 213 -33.94 -13.96 34.51
N VAL A 214 -32.69 -13.55 34.72
CA VAL A 214 -32.01 -13.68 36.03
C VAL A 214 -32.76 -12.90 37.11
N ALA A 215 -33.24 -11.69 36.82
CA ALA A 215 -34.00 -10.88 37.75
C ALA A 215 -35.33 -11.56 38.16
N ILE A 216 -36.09 -12.11 37.20
CA ILE A 216 -37.33 -12.84 37.48
C ILE A 216 -37.06 -14.07 38.34
N VAL A 217 -36.07 -14.88 37.97
CA VAL A 217 -35.69 -16.07 38.73
C VAL A 217 -35.24 -15.69 40.14
N GLY A 218 -34.47 -14.61 40.28
CA GLY A 218 -34.04 -14.07 41.58
C GLY A 218 -35.21 -13.69 42.48
N VAL A 219 -36.20 -12.97 41.95
CA VAL A 219 -37.41 -12.59 42.72
C VAL A 219 -38.23 -13.81 43.14
N ILE A 220 -38.41 -14.79 42.25
CA ILE A 220 -39.15 -16.02 42.57
C ILE A 220 -38.45 -16.80 43.67
N VAL A 221 -37.12 -16.96 43.58
CA VAL A 221 -36.34 -17.65 44.62
C VAL A 221 -36.39 -16.88 45.94
N ALA A 222 -36.15 -15.57 45.93
CA ALA A 222 -36.19 -14.73 47.13
C ALA A 222 -37.56 -14.74 47.82
N SER A 223 -38.64 -14.74 47.03
CA SER A 223 -40.01 -14.90 47.52
C SER A 223 -40.26 -16.28 48.11
N SER A 224 -39.71 -17.34 47.50
CA SER A 224 -39.89 -18.72 47.98
C SER A 224 -39.14 -19.01 49.28
N THR A 225 -38.00 -18.37 49.51
CA THR A 225 -37.16 -18.61 50.69
C THR A 225 -37.49 -17.68 51.86
N ASN A 226 -38.57 -16.88 51.78
CA ASN A 226 -38.88 -15.81 52.74
C ASN A 226 -37.66 -14.89 53.00
N ALA A 227 -36.75 -14.81 52.02
CA ALA A 227 -35.49 -14.08 52.10
C ALA A 227 -35.61 -12.69 51.45
N PHE A 228 -36.81 -12.11 51.49
CA PHE A 228 -36.98 -10.68 51.25
C PHE A 228 -36.66 -9.91 52.55
N GLY A 229 -35.43 -10.06 53.02
CA GLY A 229 -34.83 -9.23 54.05
C GLY A 229 -33.86 -8.26 53.39
N SER A 230 -34.35 -7.04 53.14
CA SER A 230 -33.60 -5.80 52.88
C SER A 230 -32.52 -5.81 51.79
N GLY A 231 -32.77 -5.07 50.70
CA GLY A 231 -31.72 -4.74 49.74
C GLY A 231 -32.16 -4.06 48.45
N SER A 232 -33.27 -3.33 48.45
CA SER A 232 -33.51 -2.27 47.46
C SER A 232 -33.76 -1.02 48.28
N GLU A 233 -32.85 -0.04 48.19
CA GLU A 233 -33.06 1.33 48.66
C GLU A 233 -34.27 1.91 47.92
N GLY A 234 -35.46 1.56 48.40
CA GLY A 234 -36.63 2.40 48.32
C GLY A 234 -36.43 3.45 49.40
N GLY A 235 -36.42 4.72 48.99
CA GLY A 235 -36.19 5.86 49.86
C GLY A 235 -37.04 5.80 51.12
N GLU A 236 -36.41 6.21 52.21
CA GLU A 236 -37.05 6.60 53.45
C GLU A 236 -38.41 7.27 53.17
N ASP A 237 -39.44 6.93 53.96
CA ASP A 237 -40.69 7.66 54.09
C ASP A 237 -40.40 9.07 54.64
N ASP A 238 -39.68 9.89 53.89
CA ASP A 238 -39.64 11.33 54.09
C ASP A 238 -41.04 11.85 53.74
N PRO A 239 -41.66 12.67 54.62
CA PRO A 239 -42.97 13.23 54.36
C PRO A 239 -42.95 13.93 53.00
N ILE A 240 -43.90 13.58 52.12
CA ILE A 240 -43.99 14.12 50.76
C ILE A 240 -43.94 15.64 50.82
N ASP A 241 -42.83 16.21 50.33
CA ASP A 241 -42.65 17.65 50.27
C ASP A 241 -43.49 18.19 49.11
N CYS A 242 -44.62 18.79 49.47
CA CYS A 242 -45.56 19.41 48.53
C CYS A 242 -45.06 20.75 47.97
N SER A 243 -43.82 21.16 48.26
CA SER A 243 -43.18 22.34 47.67
C SER A 243 -42.52 22.07 46.30
N LEU A 244 -42.24 20.81 45.96
CA LEU A 244 -41.64 20.45 44.67
C LEU A 244 -42.67 20.34 43.54
N ASP A 245 -42.32 20.82 42.34
CA ASP A 245 -43.21 20.78 41.17
C ASP A 245 -43.58 19.35 40.73
N ILE A 246 -42.69 18.39 40.95
CA ILE A 246 -42.91 16.98 40.59
C ILE A 246 -43.98 16.30 41.45
N THR A 247 -44.18 16.76 42.69
CA THR A 247 -45.13 16.17 43.66
C THR A 247 -46.44 16.93 43.74
N GLN A 248 -46.55 18.13 43.14
CA GLN A 248 -47.76 18.97 43.16
C GLN A 248 -49.02 18.28 42.60
N THR A 249 -48.88 17.35 41.67
CA THR A 249 -50.03 16.69 41.02
C THR A 249 -50.52 15.44 41.77
N THR A 250 -49.79 15.01 42.80
CA THR A 250 -50.17 13.85 43.63
C THR A 250 -51.47 14.11 44.39
N ARG A 251 -52.24 13.03 44.62
CA ARG A 251 -53.54 13.12 45.32
C ARG A 251 -53.39 13.65 46.74
N GLU A 252 -52.29 13.31 47.42
CA GLU A 252 -52.03 13.66 48.81
C GLU A 252 -51.76 15.17 48.97
N CYS A 253 -50.91 15.77 48.11
CA CYS A 253 -50.66 17.21 48.14
C CYS A 253 -51.88 18.04 47.71
N ARG A 254 -52.72 17.53 46.80
CA ARG A 254 -53.97 18.18 46.43
C ARG A 254 -54.96 18.22 47.60
N ALA A 255 -55.14 17.10 48.28
CA ALA A 255 -56.01 17.01 49.45
C ALA A 255 -55.54 17.94 50.58
N LYS A 256 -54.23 18.05 50.79
CA LYS A 256 -53.66 18.96 51.80
C LYS A 256 -53.93 20.43 51.48
N ARG A 257 -53.81 20.85 50.22
CA ARG A 257 -54.14 22.22 49.79
C ARG A 257 -55.63 22.54 49.89
N GLU A 258 -56.50 21.58 49.60
CA GLU A 258 -57.95 21.74 49.76
C GLU A 258 -58.34 21.85 51.24
N ALA A 259 -57.72 21.05 52.11
CA ALA A 259 -57.93 21.12 53.56
C ALA A 259 -57.41 22.44 54.15
N GLU A 260 -56.23 22.91 53.75
CA GLU A 260 -55.70 24.22 54.18
C GLU A 260 -56.54 25.39 53.66
N ALA A 261 -57.10 25.28 52.44
CA ALA A 261 -58.02 26.28 51.89
C ALA A 261 -59.36 26.31 52.64
N GLN A 262 -59.92 25.16 52.99
CA GLN A 262 -61.14 25.03 53.80
C GLN A 262 -60.92 25.60 55.20
N ALA A 263 -59.82 25.24 55.87
CA ALA A 263 -59.48 25.76 57.19
C ALA A 263 -59.26 27.28 57.19
N ARG A 264 -58.66 27.85 56.14
CA ARG A 264 -58.54 29.30 55.98
C ARG A 264 -59.88 29.99 55.71
N ALA A 265 -60.79 29.38 54.97
CA ALA A 265 -62.13 29.90 54.74
C ALA A 265 -62.97 29.91 56.04
N GLU A 266 -62.88 28.85 56.84
CA GLU A 266 -63.53 28.75 58.14
C GLU A 266 -62.96 29.76 59.15
N ALA A 267 -61.63 29.93 59.18
CA ALA A 267 -60.97 30.92 60.05
C ALA A 267 -61.26 32.38 59.64
N ALA A 268 -61.57 32.64 58.37
CA ALA A 268 -61.93 33.97 57.88
C ALA A 268 -63.42 34.31 58.09
N GLY A 269 -64.22 33.41 58.66
CA GLY A 269 -65.62 33.68 59.02
C GLY A 269 -66.53 33.95 57.82
N VAL A 270 -66.19 33.46 56.62
CA VAL A 270 -67.02 33.60 55.43
C VAL A 270 -67.77 32.29 55.22
N SER A 271 -69.05 32.24 55.58
CA SER A 271 -69.91 31.12 55.25
C SER A 271 -70.37 31.21 53.79
N VAL A 272 -69.88 30.25 52.99
CA VAL A 272 -70.24 29.84 51.62
C VAL A 272 -69.75 30.75 50.49
#